data_AF-M1MQW9-F1
#
_entry.id   AF-M1MQW9-F1
#
_cell.length_a   1.000
_cell.length_b   1.000
_cell.length_c   1.000
_cell.angle_alpha   90.00
_cell.angle_beta   90.00
_cell.angle_gamma   90.00
#
_symmetry.space_group_name_H-M   'P 1'
#
loop_
_entity.id
_entity.type
_entity.pdbx_description
1 polymer ?
#
loop_
_entity_poly.entity_id
_entity_poly.type
_entity_poly.pdbx_seq_one_letter_code
_entity_poly.pdbx_strand_id
1 'polypeptide(L)'
;MNKEYINAIEAAKKYNLFLKVVVSVKSFDSYNSFFNIYSEQEQPCRRIAVLTKTQELEEVYEKNDTEKINECKIIDGNIWIKDYSLLTNPEKIDLENFNVDKKLVEELVCK
;
A
#
# COMPACT_ATOMS: atom_id res chain seq x y z
N MET A 1 -25.72 -5.44 -1.25
CA MET A 1 -25.22 -4.09 -0.93
C MET A 1 -24.64 -3.51 -2.20
N ASN A 2 -25.12 -2.36 -2.68
CA ASN A 2 -24.51 -1.68 -3.82
C ASN A 2 -23.15 -1.13 -3.38
N LYS A 3 -22.07 -1.67 -3.93
CA LYS A 3 -20.73 -1.05 -3.81
C LYS A 3 -20.76 0.17 -4.73
N GLU A 4 -20.65 1.36 -4.14
CA GLU A 4 -20.51 2.61 -4.88
C GLU A 4 -19.01 2.87 -5.05
N TYR A 5 -18.55 2.93 -6.29
CA TYR A 5 -17.14 3.16 -6.59
C TYR A 5 -16.90 4.62 -6.94
N ILE A 6 -15.74 5.13 -6.54
CA ILE A 6 -15.24 6.45 -6.91
C ILE A 6 -13.82 6.29 -7.47
N ASN A 7 -13.45 7.14 -8.43
CA ASN A 7 -12.10 7.16 -8.93
C ASN A 7 -11.12 7.59 -7.81
N ALA A 8 -9.96 6.96 -7.71
CA ALA A 8 -9.01 7.18 -6.63
C ALA A 8 -8.41 8.60 -6.66
N ILE A 9 -8.23 9.20 -7.83
CA ILE A 9 -7.79 10.60 -7.97
C ILE A 9 -8.90 11.55 -7.53
N GLU A 10 -10.15 11.27 -7.91
CA GLU A 10 -11.29 12.07 -7.46
C GLU A 10 -11.46 11.98 -5.94
N ALA A 11 -11.31 10.79 -5.37
CA ALA A 11 -11.31 10.57 -3.93
C ALA A 11 -10.17 11.34 -3.24
N ALA A 12 -8.95 11.28 -3.79
CA ALA A 12 -7.81 12.03 -3.29
C ALA A 12 -8.12 13.54 -3.18
N LYS A 13 -8.64 14.13 -4.26
CA LYS A 13 -9.01 15.55 -4.29
C LYS A 13 -10.16 15.89 -3.36
N LYS A 14 -11.23 15.09 -3.36
CA LYS A 14 -12.46 15.37 -2.62
C LYS A 14 -12.28 15.25 -1.11
N TYR A 15 -11.46 14.29 -0.66
CA TYR A 15 -11.28 13.97 0.76
C TYR A 15 -9.92 14.43 1.31
N ASN A 16 -9.16 15.22 0.55
CA ASN A 16 -7.82 15.70 0.92
C ASN A 16 -6.86 14.55 1.29
N LEU A 17 -6.83 13.51 0.45
CA LEU A 17 -5.95 12.36 0.56
C LEU A 17 -4.88 12.40 -0.55
N PHE A 18 -3.86 11.57 -0.41
CA PHE A 18 -2.78 11.41 -1.36
C PHE A 18 -2.84 10.03 -2.00
N LEU A 19 -2.87 10.00 -3.34
CA LEU A 19 -2.72 8.78 -4.13
C LEU A 19 -1.28 8.68 -4.61
N LYS A 20 -0.57 7.61 -4.26
CA LYS A 20 0.83 7.43 -4.62
C LYS A 20 1.24 5.97 -4.64
N VAL A 21 2.44 5.72 -5.17
CA VAL A 21 3.08 4.41 -5.12
C VAL A 21 4.13 4.41 -4.02
N VAL A 22 4.04 3.43 -3.12
CA VAL A 22 4.97 3.21 -2.00
C VAL A 22 5.66 1.85 -2.13
N VAL A 23 6.75 1.65 -1.41
CA VAL A 23 7.43 0.35 -1.33
C VAL A 23 6.89 -0.39 -0.11
N SER A 24 6.60 -1.69 -0.26
CA SER A 24 6.30 -2.52 0.89
C SER A 24 7.58 -3.18 1.41
N VAL A 25 7.73 -3.20 2.73
CA VAL A 25 8.88 -3.77 3.44
C VAL A 25 8.44 -4.87 4.39
N LYS A 26 9.29 -5.86 4.58
CA LYS A 26 9.05 -6.97 5.51
C LYS A 26 10.33 -7.23 6.30
N SER A 27 10.20 -7.41 7.61
CA SER A 27 11.29 -7.84 8.48
C SER A 27 11.58 -9.32 8.26
N PHE A 28 12.86 -9.64 8.11
CA PHE A 28 13.37 -11.00 8.09
C PHE A 28 14.36 -11.18 9.23
N ASP A 29 14.08 -12.19 10.05
CA ASP A 29 14.98 -12.63 11.10
C ASP A 29 16.05 -13.54 10.50
N SER A 30 17.30 -13.25 10.81
CA SER A 30 18.43 -14.12 10.51
C SER A 30 19.15 -14.47 11.81
N TYR A 31 19.37 -15.77 11.99
CA TYR A 31 20.16 -16.29 13.10
C TYR A 31 21.34 -17.07 12.55
N ASN A 32 22.55 -16.56 12.86
CA ASN A 32 23.79 -17.25 12.56
C ASN A 32 24.23 -18.08 13.77
N SER A 33 23.91 -19.37 13.74
CA SER A 33 24.21 -20.30 14.84
C SER A 33 25.71 -20.48 15.12
N PHE A 34 26.59 -20.29 14.13
CA PHE A 34 28.03 -20.45 14.30
C PHE A 34 28.65 -19.33 15.14
N PHE A 35 28.13 -18.11 15.01
CA PHE A 35 28.61 -16.94 15.74
C PHE A 35 27.68 -16.49 16.87
N ASN A 36 26.53 -17.17 17.05
CA ASN A 36 25.47 -16.78 18.00
C ASN A 36 25.00 -15.33 17.81
N ILE A 37 24.86 -14.90 16.54
CA ILE A 37 24.42 -13.56 16.16
C ILE A 37 22.98 -13.64 15.66
N TYR A 38 22.11 -12.83 16.26
CA TYR A 38 20.77 -12.57 15.76
C TYR A 38 20.75 -11.18 15.10
N SER A 39 20.14 -11.09 13.92
CA SER A 39 19.94 -9.83 13.21
C SER A 39 18.56 -9.79 12.57
N GLU A 40 17.90 -8.65 12.68
CA GLU A 40 16.67 -8.34 11.96
C GLU A 40 17.01 -7.39 10.81
N GLN A 41 16.52 -7.69 9.61
CA GLN A 41 16.73 -6.85 8.43
C GLN A 41 15.41 -6.65 7.70
N GLU A 42 15.07 -5.38 7.43
CA GLU A 42 13.95 -5.04 6.57
C GLU A 42 14.37 -5.13 5.10
N GLN A 43 13.53 -5.78 4.29
CA GLN A 43 13.77 -5.90 2.85
C GLN A 43 12.55 -5.43 2.06
N PRO A 44 12.76 -4.73 0.93
CA PRO A 44 11.67 -4.35 0.04
C PRO A 44 11.10 -5.59 -0.66
N CYS A 45 9.77 -5.70 -0.73
CA CYS A 45 9.08 -6.85 -1.31
C CYS A 45 8.39 -6.49 -2.64
N ARG A 46 7.59 -5.41 -2.66
CA ARG A 46 6.81 -4.99 -3.84
C ARG A 46 6.49 -3.50 -3.78
N ARG A 47 5.93 -2.95 -4.86
CA ARG A 47 5.38 -1.60 -4.89
C ARG A 47 3.87 -1.66 -4.77
N ILE A 48 3.26 -0.69 -4.09
CA ILE A 48 1.82 -0.67 -3.84
C ILE A 48 1.29 0.72 -4.14
N ALA A 49 0.23 0.79 -4.96
CA ALA A 49 -0.56 2.00 -5.10
C ALA A 49 -1.48 2.13 -3.87
N VAL A 50 -1.33 3.23 -3.14
CA VAL A 50 -2.05 3.50 -1.89
C VAL A 50 -2.75 4.84 -1.93
N LEU A 51 -3.93 4.89 -1.32
CA LEU A 51 -4.60 6.13 -0.94
C LEU A 51 -4.41 6.34 0.57
N THR A 52 -3.83 7.47 0.96
CA THR A 52 -3.39 7.73 2.34
C THR A 52 -3.65 9.18 2.76
N LYS A 53 -3.71 9.42 4.06
CA LYS A 53 -3.69 10.76 4.66
C LYS A 53 -2.29 11.37 4.72
N THR A 54 -1.25 10.54 4.62
CA THR A 54 0.13 10.94 4.92
C THR A 54 0.91 11.23 3.64
N GLN A 55 1.19 12.50 3.37
CA GLN A 55 1.92 12.92 2.17
C GLN A 55 3.33 12.33 2.07
N GLU A 56 4.01 12.15 3.20
CA GLU A 56 5.41 11.69 3.27
C GLU A 56 5.57 10.16 3.41
N LEU A 57 4.48 9.39 3.40
CA LEU A 57 4.55 7.91 3.42
C LEU A 57 5.34 7.39 2.20
N GLU A 58 6.49 6.78 2.44
CA GLU A 58 7.33 6.13 1.41
C GLU A 58 7.24 4.61 1.47
N GLU A 59 7.04 4.06 2.67
CA GLU A 59 7.07 2.63 2.95
C GLU A 59 5.83 2.16 3.72
N VAL A 60 5.44 0.91 3.49
CA VAL A 60 4.36 0.23 4.22
C VAL A 60 4.82 -1.16 4.64
N TYR A 61 4.43 -1.59 5.84
CA TYR A 61 4.79 -2.91 6.34
C TYR A 61 3.89 -3.99 5.76
N GLU A 62 4.50 -5.00 5.16
CA GLU A 62 3.82 -6.14 4.54
C GLU A 62 3.86 -7.35 5.48
N LYS A 63 2.67 -7.86 5.85
CA LYS A 63 2.57 -9.11 6.60
C LYS A 63 2.54 -10.32 5.68
N ASN A 64 1.99 -10.19 4.47
CA ASN A 64 1.88 -11.29 3.52
C ASN A 64 2.17 -10.83 2.07
N ASP A 65 3.43 -10.95 1.68
CA ASP A 65 3.97 -10.61 0.38
C ASP A 65 3.51 -11.54 -0.76
N THR A 66 2.91 -12.69 -0.45
CA THR A 66 2.41 -13.66 -1.45
C THR A 66 0.98 -13.40 -1.91
N GLU A 67 0.19 -12.66 -1.12
CA GLU A 67 -1.21 -12.36 -1.46
C GLU A 67 -1.29 -11.14 -2.37
N LYS A 68 -1.78 -11.33 -3.60
CA LYS A 68 -2.03 -10.22 -4.53
C LYS A 68 -3.16 -9.33 -4.02
N ILE A 69 -3.06 -8.03 -4.31
CA ILE A 69 -4.12 -7.06 -3.98
C ILE A 69 -5.18 -7.13 -5.08
N ASN A 70 -6.14 -8.04 -4.90
CA ASN A 70 -7.24 -8.25 -5.85
C ASN A 70 -8.43 -7.31 -5.59
N GLU A 71 -8.60 -6.87 -4.34
CA GLU A 71 -9.64 -5.92 -3.93
C GLU A 71 -9.06 -4.87 -3.00
N CYS A 72 -9.59 -3.64 -3.07
CA CYS A 72 -9.16 -2.55 -2.21
C CYS A 72 -9.47 -2.86 -0.74
N LYS A 73 -8.50 -2.65 0.16
CA LYS A 73 -8.64 -2.89 1.60
C LYS A 73 -7.92 -1.80 2.39
N ILE A 74 -8.42 -1.47 3.58
CA ILE A 74 -7.71 -0.59 4.52
C ILE A 74 -6.71 -1.43 5.32
N ILE A 75 -5.44 -1.07 5.22
CA ILE A 75 -4.32 -1.70 5.93
C ILE A 75 -3.48 -0.57 6.53
N ASP A 76 -3.30 -0.61 7.85
CA ASP A 76 -2.49 0.35 8.63
C ASP A 76 -2.79 1.83 8.30
N GLY A 77 -4.08 2.17 8.20
CA GLY A 77 -4.51 3.55 7.92
C GLY A 77 -4.29 3.99 6.47
N ASN A 78 -4.14 3.05 5.53
CA ASN A 78 -4.01 3.32 4.09
C ASN A 78 -4.95 2.39 3.31
N ILE A 79 -5.56 2.87 2.23
CA ILE A 79 -6.26 1.98 1.30
C ILE A 79 -5.24 1.46 0.29
N TRP A 80 -5.02 0.15 0.31
CA TRP A 80 -4.20 -0.55 -0.65
C TRP A 80 -5.04 -0.87 -1.88
N ILE A 81 -4.62 -0.42 -3.05
CA ILE A 81 -5.41 -0.49 -4.29
C ILE A 81 -4.91 -1.61 -5.19
N LYS A 82 -3.59 -1.65 -5.45
CA LYS A 82 -2.96 -2.59 -6.38
C LYS A 82 -1.47 -2.75 -6.11
N ASP A 83 -0.95 -3.95 -6.29
CA ASP A 83 0.48 -4.25 -6.20
C ASP A 83 1.18 -4.32 -7.57
N TYR A 84 2.48 -4.04 -7.54
CA TYR A 84 3.40 -4.02 -8.67
C TYR A 84 4.74 -4.64 -8.28
N SER A 85 5.44 -5.23 -9.26
CA SER A 85 6.81 -5.72 -9.06
C SER A 85 7.79 -4.58 -8.70
N LEU A 86 8.81 -4.91 -7.90
CA LEU A 86 9.97 -4.03 -7.67
C LEU A 86 10.77 -3.70 -8.94
N LEU A 87 10.55 -4.44 -10.03
CA LEU A 87 11.17 -4.16 -11.33
C LEU A 87 10.38 -3.12 -12.16
N THR A 88 9.15 -2.79 -11.78
CA THR A 88 8.32 -1.81 -12.49
C THR A 88 8.82 -0.38 -12.22
N ASN A 89 9.14 0.39 -13.25
CA ASN A 89 9.47 1.81 -13.04
C ASN A 89 8.27 2.56 -12.43
N PRO A 90 8.40 3.16 -11.23
CA PRO A 90 7.29 3.82 -10.54
C PRO A 90 6.69 4.99 -11.34
N GLU A 91 7.50 5.73 -12.11
CA GLU A 91 7.03 6.85 -12.92
C GLU A 91 6.14 6.43 -14.10
N LYS A 92 6.21 5.15 -14.49
CA LYS A 92 5.40 4.57 -15.56
C LYS A 92 4.11 3.94 -15.05
N ILE A 93 3.85 3.98 -13.75
CA ILE A 93 2.64 3.42 -13.16
C ILE A 93 1.50 4.42 -13.39
N ASP A 94 0.53 4.04 -14.22
CA ASP A 94 -0.70 4.80 -14.42
C ASP A 94 -1.61 4.67 -13.20
N LEU A 95 -1.93 5.81 -12.59
CA LEU A 95 -2.82 5.95 -11.43
C LEU A 95 -4.22 6.47 -11.82
N GLU A 96 -4.44 6.84 -13.09
CA GLU A 96 -5.65 7.53 -13.53
C GLU A 96 -6.91 6.68 -13.44
N ASN A 97 -6.77 5.37 -13.66
CA ASN A 97 -7.91 4.47 -13.87
C ASN A 97 -8.25 3.61 -12.66
N PHE A 98 -7.84 4.03 -11.45
CA PHE A 98 -8.14 3.29 -10.23
C PHE A 98 -9.50 3.66 -9.66
N ASN A 99 -10.28 2.63 -9.31
CA ASN A 99 -11.55 2.77 -8.63
C ASN A 99 -11.46 2.14 -7.24
N VAL A 100 -11.96 2.87 -6.24
CA VAL A 100 -12.00 2.44 -4.84
C VAL A 100 -13.44 2.47 -4.34
N ASP A 101 -13.78 1.59 -3.39
CA ASP A 101 -15.09 1.63 -2.73
C ASP A 101 -15.19 2.91 -1.91
N LYS A 102 -16.21 3.72 -2.19
CA LYS A 102 -16.45 4.99 -1.52
C LYS A 102 -16.61 4.83 -0.01
N LYS A 103 -17.19 3.71 0.45
CA LYS A 103 -17.32 3.42 1.89
C LYS A 103 -15.96 3.26 2.55
N LEU A 104 -14.99 2.65 1.87
CA LEU A 104 -13.64 2.53 2.41
C LEU A 104 -12.96 3.89 2.51
N VAL A 105 -13.17 4.77 1.53
CA VAL A 105 -12.64 6.14 1.57
C VAL A 105 -13.25 6.91 2.74
N GLU A 106 -14.55 6.83 2.93
CA GLU A 106 -15.24 7.48 4.05
C GLU A 106 -14.78 6.91 5.40
N GLU A 107 -14.61 5.59 5.51
CA GLU A 107 -14.07 4.94 6.71
C GLU A 107 -12.64 5.39 7.01
N LEU A 108 -11.79 5.51 5.98
CA LEU A 108 -10.43 6.01 6.11
C LEU A 108 -10.41 7.43 6.65
N VAL A 109 -11.28 8.32 6.15
CA VAL A 109 -11.33 9.74 6.56
C VAL A 109 -11.83 9.89 8.00
N CYS A 110 -12.85 9.12 8.39
CA CYS A 110 -13.49 9.21 9.70
C CYS A 110 -12.66 8.61 10.86
N LYS A 111 -11.70 7.72 10.58
CA LYS A 111 -10.76 7.16 11.57
C LYS A 111 -9.54 8.05 11.74
#